data_AF-A0AAN7RMC7-F1
#
_entry.id   AF-A0AAN7RMC7-F1
#
_cell.length_a   1.000
_cell.length_b   1.000
_cell.length_c   1.000
_cell.angle_alpha   90.00
_cell.angle_beta   90.00
_cell.angle_gamma   90.00
#
_symmetry.space_group_name_H-M   'P 1'
#
loop_
_entity.id
_entity.type
_entity.pdbx_description
1 polymer ?
#
loop_
_entity_poly.entity_id
_entity_poly.type
_entity_poly.pdbx_seq_one_letter_code
_entity_poly.pdbx_strand_id
1 'polypeptide(L)'
;MWRINQRIIRLIAELMRNHEMPESLVILASASDLLLHATDVLLIDGEACTLPQLELLEVTARAVQPVLDWGASGSAVADGLSNLLKCRPATIRCLCHPSAHVRARSTSVLRDILHTGSIKSKQKSEGRNGIHGAYQSFNLDTVNWKADMEDCLMWEACRSLSSSMSLNFLNTAAKELGCRFLVCDEP
;
A
#
# COMPACT_ATOMS: atom_id res chain seq x y z
N MET A 1 23.39 -8.05 -2.82
CA MET A 1 22.11 -7.71 -3.49
C MET A 1 21.20 -8.92 -3.40
N TRP A 2 20.15 -8.88 -2.57
CA TRP A 2 19.24 -10.01 -2.39
C TRP A 2 18.17 -9.98 -3.49
N ARG A 3 18.16 -10.97 -4.39
CA ARG A 3 17.07 -11.16 -5.36
C ARG A 3 16.05 -12.10 -4.73
N ILE A 4 14.89 -11.57 -4.36
CA ILE A 4 13.78 -12.41 -3.94
C ILE A 4 13.26 -13.20 -5.13
N ASN A 5 13.02 -14.49 -4.90
CA ASN A 5 12.47 -15.38 -5.89
C ASN A 5 11.01 -14.99 -6.18
N GLN A 6 10.75 -14.56 -7.42
CA GLN A 6 9.43 -14.13 -7.88
C GLN A 6 8.34 -15.21 -7.71
N ARG A 7 8.71 -16.49 -7.70
CA ARG A 7 7.77 -17.59 -7.42
C ARG A 7 7.26 -17.56 -5.98
N ILE A 8 8.11 -17.17 -5.03
CA ILE A 8 7.72 -17.02 -3.62
C ILE A 8 6.73 -15.87 -3.47
N ILE A 9 6.99 -14.73 -4.11
CA ILE A 9 6.06 -13.58 -4.08
C ILE A 9 4.70 -13.97 -4.66
N ARG A 10 4.67 -14.67 -5.79
CA ARG A 10 3.41 -15.17 -6.38
C ARG A 10 2.67 -16.15 -5.45
N LEU A 11 3.40 -17.06 -4.80
CA LEU A 11 2.80 -17.98 -3.84
C LEU A 11 2.18 -17.22 -2.66
N ILE A 12 2.88 -16.25 -2.09
CA ILE A 12 2.35 -15.40 -1.02
C ILE A 12 1.11 -14.65 -1.50
N ALA A 13 1.14 -14.08 -2.72
CA ALA A 13 -0.01 -13.36 -3.27
C ALA A 13 -1.22 -14.27 -3.46
N GLU A 14 -1.03 -15.52 -3.89
CA GLU A 14 -2.10 -16.49 -4.02
C GLU A 14 -2.70 -16.89 -2.66
N LEU A 15 -1.85 -17.08 -1.65
CA LEU A 15 -2.29 -17.32 -0.28
C LEU A 15 -3.08 -16.14 0.29
N MET A 16 -2.65 -14.90 0.03
CA MET A 16 -3.37 -13.68 0.44
C MET A 16 -4.72 -13.52 -0.25
N ARG A 17 -4.85 -13.97 -1.51
CA ARG A 17 -6.08 -13.89 -2.29
C ARG A 17 -7.15 -14.88 -1.78
N ASN A 18 -6.71 -15.99 -1.18
CA ASN A 18 -7.63 -16.98 -0.62
C ASN A 18 -8.15 -16.53 0.76
N HIS A 19 -9.20 -15.70 0.75
CA HIS A 19 -9.86 -15.22 1.95
C HIS A 19 -10.68 -16.31 2.68
N GLU A 20 -10.86 -17.49 2.09
CA GLU A 20 -11.57 -18.63 2.72
C GLU A 20 -10.70 -19.38 3.75
N MET A 21 -9.38 -19.10 3.76
CA MET A 21 -8.40 -19.71 4.68
C MET A 21 -7.86 -18.67 5.67
N PRO A 22 -8.60 -18.34 6.74
CA PRO A 22 -8.24 -17.28 7.68
C PRO A 22 -6.87 -17.52 8.33
N GLU A 23 -6.46 -18.76 8.54
CA GLU A 23 -5.17 -19.14 9.12
C GLU A 23 -4.00 -18.65 8.26
N SER A 24 -4.14 -18.69 6.94
CA SER A 24 -3.08 -18.23 6.02
C SER A 24 -2.86 -16.74 6.15
N LEU A 25 -3.95 -15.96 6.25
CA LEU A 25 -3.88 -14.51 6.44
C LEU A 25 -3.30 -14.13 7.80
N VAL A 26 -3.68 -14.85 8.87
CA VAL A 26 -3.12 -14.64 10.22
C VAL A 26 -1.61 -14.90 10.23
N ILE A 27 -1.17 -16.02 9.67
CA ILE A 27 0.26 -16.38 9.58
C ILE A 27 1.02 -15.31 8.79
N LEU A 28 0.49 -14.91 7.63
CA LEU A 28 1.15 -13.93 6.77
C LEU A 28 1.22 -12.55 7.44
N ALA A 29 0.13 -12.05 8.03
CA ALA A 29 0.12 -10.78 8.74
C ALA A 29 1.12 -10.76 9.92
N SER A 30 1.28 -11.90 10.58
CA SER A 30 2.28 -12.09 11.66
C SER A 30 3.71 -12.14 11.13
N ALA A 31 3.92 -12.54 9.87
CA ALA A 31 5.21 -12.58 9.19
C ALA A 31 5.53 -11.24 8.49
N SER A 32 5.37 -10.12 9.20
CA SER A 32 5.56 -8.76 8.65
C SER A 32 6.93 -8.56 8.00
N ASP A 33 8.01 -9.09 8.57
CA ASP A 33 9.36 -8.98 8.00
C ASP A 33 9.48 -9.67 6.62
N LEU A 34 8.86 -10.84 6.47
CA LEU A 34 8.84 -11.56 5.19
C LEU A 34 8.12 -10.74 4.12
N LEU A 35 6.99 -10.12 4.47
CA LEU A 35 6.18 -9.32 3.56
C LEU A 35 6.85 -7.98 3.23
N LEU A 36 7.49 -7.34 4.21
CA LEU A 36 8.33 -6.17 3.97
C LEU A 36 9.44 -6.52 2.99
N HIS A 37 10.21 -7.58 3.23
CA HIS A 37 11.26 -7.99 2.31
C HIS A 37 10.71 -8.32 0.91
N ALA A 38 9.61 -9.07 0.82
CA ALA A 38 8.96 -9.44 -0.44
C ALA A 38 8.57 -8.22 -1.28
N THR A 39 8.45 -7.05 -0.66
CA THR A 39 7.90 -5.85 -1.27
C THR A 39 8.81 -4.62 -1.19
N ASP A 40 9.93 -4.70 -0.47
CA ASP A 40 10.98 -3.68 -0.36
C ASP A 40 11.81 -3.54 -1.64
N VAL A 41 11.89 -4.60 -2.44
CA VAL A 41 12.73 -4.65 -3.65
C VAL A 41 12.05 -4.01 -4.87
N LEU A 42 11.16 -3.03 -4.68
CA LEU A 42 10.65 -2.20 -5.77
C LEU A 42 11.73 -1.19 -6.21
N LEU A 43 12.72 -1.67 -6.97
CA LEU A 43 13.80 -0.86 -7.52
C LEU A 43 13.33 -0.12 -8.79
N ILE A 44 13.51 1.20 -8.80
CA ILE A 44 13.37 2.06 -9.98
C ILE A 44 14.70 2.82 -10.16
N ASP A 45 15.19 2.82 -11.41
CA ASP A 45 16.55 3.12 -11.90
C ASP A 45 17.53 1.93 -11.90
N GLY A 46 17.06 0.76 -12.34
CA GLY A 46 17.91 -0.42 -12.58
C GLY A 46 17.21 -1.78 -12.62
N GLU A 47 15.88 -1.77 -12.80
CA GLU A 47 14.94 -2.89 -12.94
C GLU A 47 14.60 -3.70 -11.67
N ALA A 48 13.45 -3.39 -11.03
CA ALA A 48 12.48 -4.37 -10.50
C ALA A 48 11.19 -3.73 -9.89
N CYS A 49 10.47 -2.81 -10.56
CA CYS A 49 9.03 -2.67 -10.28
C CYS A 49 8.33 -3.91 -10.86
N THR A 50 8.39 -4.99 -10.11
CA THR A 50 8.02 -6.32 -10.59
C THR A 50 6.52 -6.55 -10.34
N LEU A 51 5.79 -6.91 -11.40
CA LEU A 51 4.33 -7.10 -11.37
C LEU A 51 3.86 -8.00 -10.21
N PRO A 52 4.57 -9.09 -9.84
CA PRO A 52 4.24 -9.88 -8.66
C PRO A 52 4.22 -9.13 -7.33
N GLN A 53 5.12 -8.19 -7.06
CA GLN A 53 5.04 -7.42 -5.80
C GLN A 53 3.96 -6.35 -5.83
N LEU A 54 3.66 -5.76 -7.00
CA LEU A 54 2.45 -4.94 -7.13
C LEU A 54 1.17 -5.78 -6.92
N GLU A 55 1.16 -7.02 -7.41
CA GLU A 55 0.07 -7.96 -7.19
C GLU A 55 -0.05 -8.34 -5.71
N LEU A 56 1.06 -8.62 -5.02
CA LEU A 56 1.07 -8.89 -3.58
C LEU A 56 0.51 -7.70 -2.78
N LEU A 57 0.85 -6.48 -3.16
CA LEU A 57 0.29 -5.26 -2.55
C LEU A 57 -1.21 -5.13 -2.80
N GLU A 58 -1.65 -5.41 -4.02
CA GLU A 58 -3.07 -5.35 -4.41
C GLU A 58 -3.90 -6.35 -3.59
N VAL A 59 -3.46 -7.61 -3.52
CA VAL A 59 -4.19 -8.63 -2.74
C VAL A 59 -4.12 -8.36 -1.23
N THR A 60 -3.02 -7.78 -0.74
CA THR A 60 -2.89 -7.38 0.67
C THR A 60 -3.88 -6.25 1.00
N ALA A 61 -3.99 -5.25 0.13
CA ALA A 61 -4.96 -4.16 0.29
C ALA A 61 -6.40 -4.68 0.29
N ARG A 62 -6.72 -5.60 -0.62
CA ARG A 62 -8.05 -6.21 -0.69
C ARG A 62 -8.35 -7.14 0.48
N ALA A 63 -7.35 -7.79 1.05
CA ALA A 63 -7.51 -8.67 2.20
C ALA A 63 -7.89 -7.93 3.49
N VAL A 64 -7.60 -6.63 3.60
CA VAL A 64 -7.89 -5.90 4.84
C VAL A 64 -9.39 -5.89 5.16
N GLN A 65 -10.26 -5.68 4.17
CA GLN A 65 -11.68 -5.59 4.45
C GLN A 65 -12.32 -6.92 4.89
N PRO A 66 -12.11 -8.05 4.20
CA PRO A 66 -12.58 -9.36 4.66
C PRO A 66 -12.08 -9.72 6.06
N VAL A 67 -10.86 -9.32 6.42
CA VAL A 67 -10.29 -9.53 7.76
C VAL A 67 -10.99 -8.64 8.80
N LEU A 68 -11.33 -7.40 8.46
CA LEU A 68 -12.11 -6.52 9.34
C LEU A 68 -13.51 -7.07 9.61
N ASP A 69 -14.10 -7.79 8.65
CA ASP A 69 -15.41 -8.44 8.82
C ASP A 69 -15.37 -9.60 9.83
N TRP A 70 -14.19 -10.07 10.25
CA TRP A 70 -14.05 -11.00 11.38
C TRP A 70 -14.32 -10.34 12.75
N GLY A 71 -14.50 -9.02 12.78
CA GLY A 71 -14.76 -8.27 14.00
C GLY A 71 -13.50 -8.12 14.87
N ALA A 72 -13.66 -8.20 16.20
CA ALA A 72 -12.59 -7.91 17.16
C ALA A 72 -11.35 -8.81 16.98
N SER A 73 -11.54 -10.07 16.57
CA SER A 73 -10.43 -11.02 16.32
C SER A 73 -9.62 -10.68 15.08
N GLY A 74 -10.20 -9.97 14.11
CA GLY A 74 -9.55 -9.56 12.87
C GLY A 74 -8.75 -8.25 12.99
N SER A 75 -9.00 -7.43 14.01
CA SER A 75 -8.40 -6.08 14.11
C SER A 75 -6.87 -6.12 14.09
N ALA A 76 -6.23 -7.02 14.85
CA ALA A 76 -4.77 -7.11 14.91
C ALA A 76 -4.17 -7.58 13.56
N VAL A 77 -4.87 -8.47 12.86
CA VAL A 77 -4.47 -8.97 11.54
C VAL A 77 -4.59 -7.86 10.50
N ALA A 78 -5.72 -7.14 10.50
CA ALA A 78 -5.96 -5.99 9.64
C ALA A 78 -4.93 -4.87 9.88
N ASP A 79 -4.52 -4.64 11.13
CA ASP A 79 -3.45 -3.71 11.47
C ASP A 79 -2.10 -4.14 10.90
N GLY A 80 -1.74 -5.42 11.01
CA GLY A 80 -0.53 -5.98 10.41
C GLY A 80 -0.51 -5.80 8.89
N LEU A 81 -1.61 -6.17 8.22
CA LEU A 81 -1.75 -5.98 6.77
C LEU A 81 -1.69 -4.50 6.38
N SER A 82 -2.37 -3.62 7.12
CA SER A 82 -2.36 -2.17 6.89
C SER A 82 -0.97 -1.57 7.06
N ASN A 83 -0.16 -2.07 7.99
CA ASN A 83 1.21 -1.59 8.19
C ASN A 83 2.09 -1.83 6.96
N LEU A 84 1.88 -2.95 6.25
CA LEU A 84 2.58 -3.25 5.01
C LEU A 84 2.18 -2.30 3.87
N LEU A 85 0.96 -1.77 3.92
CA LEU A 85 0.41 -0.92 2.88
C LEU A 85 0.81 0.54 3.01
N LYS A 86 1.43 0.96 4.14
CA LYS A 86 1.86 2.34 4.41
C LYS A 86 2.57 2.92 3.18
N CYS A 87 2.29 4.20 2.85
CA CYS A 87 2.70 4.81 1.59
C CYS A 87 4.17 4.47 1.29
N ARG A 88 4.38 3.68 0.23
CA ARG A 88 5.72 3.32 -0.22
C ARG A 88 6.06 4.15 -1.44
N PRO A 89 7.13 4.98 -1.38
CA PRO A 89 7.60 5.76 -2.52
C PRO A 89 7.76 4.91 -3.79
N ALA A 90 8.11 3.63 -3.64
CA ALA A 90 8.15 2.61 -4.68
C ALA A 90 6.87 2.51 -5.54
N THR A 91 5.68 2.40 -4.93
CA THR A 91 4.42 2.26 -5.67
C THR A 91 4.06 3.54 -6.41
N ILE A 92 4.34 4.69 -5.80
CA ILE A 92 4.15 6.03 -6.38
C ILE A 92 5.07 6.22 -7.59
N ARG A 93 6.34 5.84 -7.48
CA ARG A 93 7.29 5.83 -8.61
C ARG A 93 6.81 4.96 -9.78
N CYS A 94 6.13 3.84 -9.51
CA CYS A 94 5.58 2.99 -10.58
C CYS A 94 4.46 3.69 -11.38
N LEU A 95 3.90 4.80 -10.90
CA LEU A 95 2.99 5.65 -11.70
C LEU A 95 3.71 6.34 -12.87
N CYS A 96 5.00 6.59 -12.75
CA CYS A 96 5.83 7.14 -13.84
C CYS A 96 6.40 6.07 -14.78
N HIS A 97 6.12 4.79 -14.54
CA HIS A 97 6.77 3.69 -15.26
C HIS A 97 6.39 3.69 -16.75
N PRO A 98 7.31 3.36 -17.69
CA PRO A 98 7.00 3.35 -19.13
C PRO A 98 5.93 2.32 -19.51
N SER A 99 5.88 1.18 -18.82
CA SER A 99 4.81 0.18 -19.01
C SER A 99 3.46 0.67 -18.47
N ALA A 100 2.47 0.79 -19.36
CA ALA A 100 1.10 1.15 -19.02
C ALA A 100 0.45 0.16 -18.03
N HIS A 101 0.80 -1.12 -18.14
CA HIS A 101 0.27 -2.15 -17.24
C HIS A 101 0.75 -1.95 -15.80
N VAL A 102 2.03 -1.58 -15.63
CA VAL A 102 2.61 -1.25 -14.32
C VAL A 102 1.91 -0.03 -13.73
N ARG A 103 1.72 1.04 -14.51
CA ARG A 103 1.00 2.25 -14.07
C ARG A 103 -0.44 1.96 -13.65
N ALA A 104 -1.16 1.18 -14.45
CA ALA A 104 -2.55 0.83 -14.16
C ALA A 104 -2.66 0.03 -12.86
N ARG A 105 -1.77 -0.96 -12.66
CA ARG A 105 -1.78 -1.79 -11.46
C ARG A 105 -1.32 -1.02 -10.22
N SER A 106 -0.30 -0.17 -10.30
CA SER A 106 0.09 0.69 -9.16
C SER A 106 -1.04 1.66 -8.78
N THR A 107 -1.76 2.20 -9.76
CA THR A 107 -2.96 3.02 -9.49
C THR A 107 -4.06 2.21 -8.81
N SER A 108 -4.29 0.96 -9.23
CA SER A 108 -5.23 0.03 -8.57
C SER A 108 -4.86 -0.20 -7.10
N VAL A 109 -3.58 -0.53 -6.83
CA VAL A 109 -3.04 -0.71 -5.47
C VAL A 109 -3.29 0.51 -4.61
N LEU A 110 -2.93 1.70 -5.10
CA LEU A 110 -3.08 2.94 -4.33
C LEU A 110 -4.56 3.26 -4.04
N ARG A 111 -5.45 2.96 -4.98
CA ARG A 111 -6.90 3.10 -4.78
C ARG A 111 -7.40 2.18 -3.67
N ASP A 112 -6.99 0.91 -3.69
CA ASP A 112 -7.38 -0.09 -2.67
C ASP A 112 -6.83 0.30 -1.27
N ILE A 113 -5.64 0.91 -1.21
CA ILE A 113 -5.06 1.46 0.01
C ILE A 113 -5.88 2.64 0.54
N LEU A 114 -6.27 3.60 -0.32
CA LEU A 114 -7.13 4.73 0.08
C LEU A 114 -8.49 4.25 0.60
N HIS A 115 -9.09 3.25 -0.05
CA HIS A 115 -10.34 2.64 0.42
C HIS A 115 -10.18 2.01 1.80
N THR A 116 -9.11 1.24 2.00
CA THR A 116 -8.77 0.64 3.30
C THR A 116 -8.64 1.70 4.40
N GLY A 117 -7.95 2.80 4.11
CA GLY A 117 -7.81 3.94 5.03
C GLY A 117 -9.15 4.57 5.41
N SER A 118 -10.07 4.71 4.45
CA SER A 118 -11.40 5.25 4.69
C SER A 118 -12.30 4.33 5.52
N ILE A 119 -12.15 3.02 5.43
CA ILE A 119 -12.93 2.07 6.22
C ILE A 119 -12.51 2.15 7.69
N LYS A 120 -11.20 2.15 7.93
CA LYS A 120 -10.64 2.19 9.29
C LYS A 120 -10.99 3.46 10.05
N SER A 121 -11.06 4.61 9.36
CA SER A 121 -11.48 5.88 9.98
C SER A 121 -12.94 5.85 10.44
N LYS A 122 -13.84 5.19 9.69
CA LYS A 122 -15.25 5.00 10.09
C LYS A 122 -15.39 4.10 11.31
N GLN A 123 -14.73 2.94 11.32
CA GLN A 123 -14.77 2.01 12.46
C GLN A 123 -14.21 2.64 13.75
N LYS A 124 -13.16 3.46 13.66
CA LYS A 124 -12.64 4.22 14.83
C LYS A 124 -13.67 5.18 15.41
N SER A 125 -14.59 5.73 14.60
CA SER A 125 -15.63 6.66 15.07
C SER A 125 -16.79 5.95 15.79
N GLU A 126 -17.01 4.67 15.50
CA GLU A 126 -18.12 3.88 16.06
C GLU A 126 -17.74 3.13 17.37
N GLY A 127 -16.45 3.04 17.71
CA GLY A 127 -15.95 2.16 18.78
C GLY A 127 -15.35 2.82 20.03
N ARG A 128 -15.62 4.10 20.33
CA ARG A 128 -14.96 4.79 21.46
C ARG A 128 -15.75 4.64 22.77
N ASN A 129 -15.85 3.40 23.27
CA ASN A 129 -16.16 3.09 24.68
C ASN A 129 -15.63 1.68 25.00
N GLY A 130 -14.36 1.57 25.39
CA GLY A 130 -13.76 0.29 25.76
C GLY A 130 -12.36 0.45 26.34
N ILE A 131 -12.16 -0.13 27.52
CA ILE A 131 -11.02 0.04 28.43
C ILE A 131 -9.73 -0.54 27.84
N HIS A 132 -8.62 0.18 28.07
CA HIS A 132 -7.26 -0.14 27.62
C HIS A 132 -6.75 -1.52 28.06
N GLY A 133 -6.21 -2.27 27.09
CA GLY A 133 -5.46 -3.52 27.29
C GLY A 133 -4.03 -3.42 26.71
N ALA A 134 -3.09 -4.07 27.39
CA ALA A 134 -1.64 -3.87 27.34
C ALA A 134 -0.91 -4.43 26.09
N TYR A 135 -1.30 -3.99 24.90
CA TYR A 135 -0.44 -4.06 23.71
C TYR A 135 -0.48 -2.70 23.05
N GLN A 136 0.46 -1.84 23.45
CA GLN A 136 0.73 -0.58 22.75
C GLN A 136 1.28 -0.93 21.37
N SER A 137 0.37 -1.19 20.42
CA SER A 137 0.66 -1.09 19.00
C SER A 137 1.29 0.28 18.79
N PHE A 138 2.54 0.29 18.29
CA PHE A 138 3.29 1.48 17.91
C PHE A 138 2.36 2.61 17.47
N ASN A 139 2.37 3.71 18.23
CA ASN A 139 1.57 4.93 18.06
C ASN A 139 0.69 4.93 16.81
N LEU A 140 -0.57 4.53 17.01
CA LEU A 140 -1.62 4.55 16.01
C LEU A 140 -2.11 5.99 15.79
N ASP A 141 -1.17 6.92 15.57
CA ASP A 141 -1.47 8.21 14.98
C ASP A 141 -2.31 7.94 13.74
N THR A 142 -3.36 8.74 13.58
CA THR A 142 -4.38 8.53 12.56
C THR A 142 -3.71 8.70 11.20
N VAL A 143 -3.19 7.60 10.63
CA VAL A 143 -2.56 7.57 9.31
C VAL A 143 -3.56 8.15 8.33
N ASN A 144 -3.32 9.40 7.92
CA ASN A 144 -4.13 10.05 6.92
C ASN A 144 -3.58 9.59 5.58
N TRP A 145 -4.00 8.39 5.18
CA TRP A 145 -3.59 7.73 3.94
C TRP A 145 -3.64 8.65 2.72
N LYS A 146 -4.60 9.57 2.69
CA LYS A 146 -4.71 10.55 1.62
C LYS A 146 -3.59 11.59 1.69
N ALA A 147 -3.34 12.19 2.86
CA ALA A 147 -2.28 13.17 3.03
C ALA A 147 -0.89 12.55 2.79
N ASP A 148 -0.63 11.37 3.36
CA ASP A 148 0.63 10.65 3.14
C ASP A 148 0.86 10.36 1.65
N MET A 149 -0.22 10.00 0.94
CA MET A 149 -0.15 9.77 -0.51
C MET A 149 0.09 11.06 -1.30
N GLU A 150 -0.54 12.16 -0.91
CA GLU A 150 -0.33 13.48 -1.51
C GLU A 150 1.13 13.96 -1.30
N ASP A 151 1.70 13.74 -0.10
CA ASP A 151 3.10 14.03 0.19
C ASP A 151 4.06 13.18 -0.65
N CYS A 152 3.78 11.86 -0.77
CA CYS A 152 4.55 10.97 -1.64
C CYS A 152 4.48 11.40 -3.12
N LEU A 153 3.29 11.80 -3.61
CA LEU A 153 3.08 12.29 -4.98
C LEU A 153 3.83 13.60 -5.23
N MET A 154 3.77 14.53 -4.28
CA MET A 154 4.52 15.79 -4.34
C MET A 154 6.02 15.54 -4.42
N TRP A 155 6.55 14.67 -3.55
CA TRP A 155 7.96 14.31 -3.57
C TRP A 155 8.40 13.71 -4.92
N GLU A 156 7.58 12.82 -5.49
CA GLU A 156 7.88 12.20 -6.78
C GLU A 156 7.77 13.17 -7.96
N ALA A 157 6.83 14.12 -7.90
CA ALA A 157 6.71 15.19 -8.88
C ALA A 157 7.92 16.11 -8.86
N CYS A 158 8.39 16.50 -7.67
CA CYS A 158 9.62 17.29 -7.51
C CYS A 158 10.86 16.52 -7.98
N ARG A 159 10.95 15.22 -7.70
CA ARG A 159 12.03 14.38 -8.25
C ARG A 159 11.99 14.31 -9.78
N SER A 160 10.80 14.32 -10.36
CA SER A 160 10.56 14.18 -11.81
C SER A 160 10.60 15.51 -12.58
N LEU A 161 11.06 16.61 -11.97
CA LEU A 161 11.10 17.96 -12.57
C LEU A 161 11.83 18.03 -13.93
N SER A 162 12.67 17.04 -14.26
CA SER A 162 13.37 16.94 -15.55
C SER A 162 12.60 16.18 -16.65
N SER A 163 11.47 15.53 -16.35
CA SER A 163 10.70 14.71 -17.30
C SER A 163 9.23 15.13 -17.37
N SER A 164 8.88 15.92 -18.38
CA SER A 164 7.51 16.39 -18.63
C SER A 164 6.50 15.24 -18.80
N MET A 165 6.94 14.09 -19.33
CA MET A 165 6.09 12.92 -19.54
C MET A 165 5.74 12.22 -18.22
N SER A 166 6.69 12.11 -17.30
CA SER A 166 6.48 11.51 -15.97
C SER A 166 5.46 12.32 -15.17
N LEU A 167 5.55 13.65 -15.24
CA LEU A 167 4.62 14.55 -14.55
C LEU A 167 3.18 14.40 -15.06
N ASN A 168 2.98 14.18 -16.37
CA ASN A 168 1.66 13.92 -16.94
C ASN A 168 1.03 12.62 -16.41
N PHE A 169 1.84 11.55 -16.27
CA PHE A 169 1.37 10.30 -15.68
C PHE A 169 0.99 10.47 -14.21
N LEU A 170 1.81 11.17 -13.42
CA LEU A 170 1.51 11.48 -12.01
C LEU A 170 0.22 12.30 -11.87
N ASN A 171 0.06 13.35 -12.67
CA ASN A 171 -1.15 14.18 -12.65
C ASN A 171 -2.41 13.39 -13.00
N THR A 172 -2.32 12.48 -13.97
CA THR A 172 -3.44 11.62 -14.37
C THR A 172 -3.81 10.67 -13.23
N ALA A 173 -2.81 9.98 -12.66
CA ALA A 173 -3.02 9.07 -11.55
C ALA A 173 -3.57 9.78 -10.30
N ALA A 174 -3.05 10.95 -9.95
CA ALA A 174 -3.55 11.72 -8.81
C ALA A 174 -5.02 12.12 -8.97
N LYS A 175 -5.44 12.51 -10.18
CA LYS A 175 -6.85 12.77 -10.48
C LYS A 175 -7.71 11.52 -10.30
N GLU A 176 -7.27 10.36 -10.79
CA GLU A 176 -7.97 9.08 -10.61
C GLU A 176 -8.08 8.65 -9.14
N LEU A 177 -7.07 8.99 -8.33
CA LEU A 177 -7.02 8.70 -6.89
C LEU A 177 -7.73 9.76 -6.05
N GLY A 178 -8.16 10.88 -6.65
CA GLY A 178 -8.76 12.01 -5.93
C GLY A 178 -7.77 12.76 -5.02
N CYS A 179 -6.48 12.62 -5.27
CA CYS A 179 -5.37 13.27 -4.57
C CYS A 179 -4.98 14.59 -5.27
N ARG A 180 -4.46 15.54 -4.50
CA ARG A 180 -3.92 16.80 -5.01
C ARG A 180 -2.49 16.98 -4.51
N PHE A 181 -1.60 17.37 -5.40
CA PHE A 181 -0.25 17.79 -5.05
C PHE A 181 0.08 19.07 -5.81
N LEU A 182 0.86 19.95 -5.18
CA LEU A 182 1.41 21.12 -5.83
C LEU A 182 2.82 20.75 -6.30
N VAL A 183 3.15 21.10 -7.54
CA VAL A 183 4.55 21.04 -8.00
C VAL A 183 5.23 22.28 -7.43
N CYS A 184 6.44 22.14 -6.88
CA CYS A 184 7.23 23.31 -6.52
C CYS A 184 7.49 24.12 -7.79
N ASP A 185 6.95 25.32 -7.88
CA ASP A 185 7.40 26.30 -8.87
C ASP A 185 8.88 26.61 -8.59
N GLU A 186 9.75 26.47 -9.58
CA GLU A 186 11.11 27.00 -9.48
C GLU A 186 11.03 28.54 -9.36
N PRO A 187 11.83 29.16 -8.46
CA PRO A 187 11.88 30.62 -8.30
C PRO A 187 12.49 31.34 -9.51
#